data_AF-A0A7Y3XND1-F1
#
_entry.id   AF-A0A7Y3XND1-F1
#
_cell.length_a   1.000
_cell.length_b   1.000
_cell.length_c   1.000
_cell.angle_alpha   90.00
_cell.angle_beta   90.00
_cell.angle_gamma   90.00
#
_symmetry.space_group_name_H-M   'P 1'
#
loop_
_entity.id
_entity.type
_entity.pdbx_description
1 polymer ?
#
loop_
_entity_poly.entity_id
_entity_poly.type
_entity_poly.pdbx_seq_one_letter_code
_entity_poly.pdbx_strand_id
1 'polypeptide(L)'
;MRRINLVDLNILLYITIVIMAIYYREALTWAMRSLPKYFEGEIEGPRESSLSDKAEHYLGKNKKLKLAKELLDKSIQIDPNSKARYLLGEYYFLEEDYGSSLKELTEYIKIDSTNCDAYLKLALIYKKLGDQKQAISILRQGIHENHENVVKYKPHIDSRVKGKYNQKSQEVYEIYKNLVQALNKELILLGVESIPECCTRK
;
A
#
# COMPACT_ATOMS: atom_id res chain seq x y z
N MET A 1 31.49 41.91 -8.68
CA MET A 1 31.53 40.45 -8.41
C MET A 1 32.66 40.19 -7.41
N ARG A 2 32.35 39.85 -6.15
CA ARG A 2 33.39 39.50 -5.15
C ARG A 2 34.05 38.19 -5.57
N ARG A 3 35.37 38.18 -5.77
CA ARG A 3 36.15 36.94 -5.97
C ARG A 3 36.11 36.18 -4.64
N ILE A 4 35.43 35.03 -4.63
CA ILE A 4 35.47 34.10 -3.49
C ILE A 4 36.86 33.46 -3.51
N ASN A 5 37.60 33.56 -2.41
CA ASN A 5 38.94 32.96 -2.35
C ASN A 5 38.83 31.45 -2.15
N LEU A 6 39.83 30.70 -2.62
CA LEU A 6 39.88 29.24 -2.49
C LEU A 6 39.73 28.76 -1.03
N VAL A 7 40.24 29.57 -0.09
CA VAL A 7 40.13 29.35 1.36
C VAL A 7 38.67 29.43 1.82
N ASP A 8 37.91 30.41 1.34
CA ASP A 8 36.49 30.57 1.69
C ASP A 8 35.65 29.40 1.15
N LEU A 9 36.00 28.88 -0.04
CA LEU A 9 35.35 27.71 -0.63
C LEU A 9 35.64 26.43 0.18
N ASN A 10 36.86 26.27 0.68
CA ASN A 10 37.24 25.13 1.53
C ASN A 10 36.54 25.20 2.89
N ILE A 11 36.40 26.39 3.47
CA ILE A 11 35.65 26.58 4.72
C ILE A 11 34.17 26.23 4.52
N LEU A 12 33.56 26.68 3.42
CA LEU A 12 32.18 26.32 3.07
C LEU A 12 32.00 24.81 2.88
N LEU A 13 32.93 24.16 2.16
CA LEU A 13 32.91 22.70 1.99
C LEU A 13 33.05 21.96 3.33
N TYR A 14 33.91 22.44 4.22
CA TYR A 14 34.07 21.83 5.53
C TYR A 14 32.80 21.98 6.39
N ILE A 15 32.17 23.16 6.34
CA ILE A 15 30.91 23.41 7.05
C ILE A 15 29.79 22.52 6.50
N THR A 16 29.66 22.35 5.19
CA THR A 16 28.62 21.47 4.63
C THR A 16 28.88 20.00 4.97
N ILE A 17 30.13 19.54 4.94
CA ILE A 17 30.49 18.19 5.37
C ILE A 17 30.14 17.97 6.84
N VAL A 18 30.44 18.93 7.72
CA VAL A 18 30.13 18.84 9.15
C VAL A 18 28.62 18.86 9.39
N ILE A 19 27.87 19.72 8.69
CA ILE A 19 26.41 19.77 8.78
C ILE A 19 25.80 18.45 8.32
N MET A 20 26.27 17.91 7.18
CA MET A 20 25.84 16.60 6.69
C MET A 20 26.19 15.49 7.69
N ALA A 21 27.40 15.50 8.26
CA ALA A 21 27.82 14.52 9.26
C ALA A 21 26.98 14.57 10.54
N ILE A 22 26.57 15.77 10.99
CA ILE A 22 25.67 15.94 12.13
C ILE A 22 24.26 15.45 11.77
N TYR A 23 23.75 15.82 10.60
CA TYR A 23 22.43 15.42 10.10
C TYR A 23 22.31 13.89 9.95
N TYR A 24 23.34 13.23 9.42
CA TYR A 24 23.36 11.78 9.22
C TYR A 24 23.95 10.97 10.38
N ARG A 25 24.25 11.60 11.52
CA ARG A 25 24.93 10.95 12.66
C ARG A 25 24.18 9.72 13.17
N GLU A 26 22.87 9.81 13.30
CA GLU A 26 22.02 8.71 13.78
C GLU A 26 21.97 7.57 12.76
N ALA A 27 21.88 7.90 11.47
CA ALA A 27 21.91 6.91 10.39
C ALA A 27 23.26 6.20 10.30
N LEU A 28 24.38 6.91 10.45
CA LEU A 28 25.73 6.35 10.44
C LEU A 28 26.01 5.48 11.67
N THR A 29 25.52 5.86 12.85
CA THR A 29 25.67 5.05 14.08
C THR A 29 24.83 3.78 14.01
N TRP A 30 23.60 3.87 13.49
CA TRP A 30 22.78 2.69 13.19
C TRP A 30 23.47 1.77 12.17
N ALA A 31 23.99 2.33 11.08
CA ALA A 31 24.70 1.59 10.04
C ALA A 31 25.92 0.86 10.60
N MET A 32 26.79 1.53 11.36
CA MET A 32 27.96 0.91 12.00
C MET A 32 27.59 -0.25 12.93
N ARG A 33 26.49 -0.12 13.67
CA ARG A 33 26.04 -1.17 14.60
C ARG A 33 25.38 -2.37 13.89
N SER A 34 24.76 -2.13 12.74
CA SER A 34 23.88 -3.10 12.08
C SER A 34 24.52 -3.75 10.85
N LEU A 35 25.51 -3.12 10.22
CA LEU A 35 26.24 -3.65 9.05
C LEU A 35 26.84 -5.05 9.26
N PRO A 36 27.54 -5.33 10.38
CA PRO A 36 28.16 -6.64 10.59
C PRO A 36 27.11 -7.77 10.55
N LYS A 37 26.01 -7.56 11.29
CA LYS A 37 24.88 -8.49 11.37
C LYS A 37 24.07 -8.58 10.06
N TYR A 38 24.11 -7.52 9.24
CA TYR A 38 23.51 -7.49 7.91
C TYR A 38 24.26 -8.40 6.92
N PHE A 39 25.61 -8.37 6.93
CA PHE A 39 26.42 -9.24 6.07
C PHE A 39 26.38 -10.71 6.49
N GLU A 40 26.11 -10.97 7.76
CA GLU A 40 25.90 -12.32 8.31
C GLU A 40 24.48 -12.86 8.03
N GLY A 41 23.58 -12.05 7.46
CA GLY A 41 22.21 -12.45 7.14
C GLY A 41 21.29 -12.53 8.38
N GLU A 42 21.77 -12.16 9.56
CA GLU A 42 20.97 -12.12 10.80
C GLU A 42 19.97 -10.96 10.82
N ILE A 43 20.27 -9.89 10.08
CA ILE A 43 19.42 -8.72 9.93
C ILE A 43 19.20 -8.46 8.44
N GLU A 44 17.97 -8.56 7.98
CA GLU A 44 17.61 -8.00 6.67
C GLU A 44 17.77 -6.48 6.72
N GLY A 45 18.46 -5.92 5.74
CA GLY A 45 18.63 -4.47 5.61
C GLY A 45 17.26 -3.78 5.53
N PRO A 46 17.20 -2.45 5.70
CA PRO A 46 15.94 -1.72 5.64
C PRO A 46 15.51 -1.63 4.17
N ARG A 47 15.11 -2.76 3.59
CA ARG A 47 14.26 -2.80 2.41
C ARG A 47 12.87 -2.42 2.90
N GLU A 48 12.22 -1.53 2.16
CA GLU A 48 10.83 -1.10 2.38
C GLU A 48 9.91 -2.27 2.75
N SER A 49 10.03 -3.39 2.02
CA SER A 49 9.28 -4.62 2.29
C SER A 49 9.48 -5.13 3.72
N SER A 50 10.72 -5.21 4.22
CA SER A 50 11.03 -5.72 5.56
C SER A 50 10.46 -4.83 6.67
N LEU A 51 10.32 -3.51 6.46
CA LEU A 51 9.70 -2.60 7.43
C LEU A 51 8.17 -2.70 7.41
N SER A 52 7.57 -2.71 6.22
CA SER A 52 6.13 -2.88 6.04
C SER A 52 5.65 -4.25 6.54
N ASP A 53 6.40 -5.32 6.29
CA ASP A 53 6.09 -6.67 6.76
C ASP A 53 6.18 -6.78 8.29
N LYS A 54 7.16 -6.12 8.92
CA LYS A 54 7.23 -6.03 10.38
C LYS A 54 6.06 -5.24 10.96
N ALA A 55 5.69 -4.13 10.33
CA ALA A 55 4.54 -3.34 10.76
C ALA A 55 3.24 -4.12 10.67
N GLU A 56 3.03 -4.85 9.56
CA GLU A 56 1.88 -5.74 9.35
C GLU A 56 1.79 -6.81 10.45
N HIS A 57 2.90 -7.44 10.81
CA HIS A 57 2.94 -8.40 11.92
C HIS A 57 2.56 -7.76 13.28
N TYR A 58 2.93 -6.50 13.52
CA TYR A 58 2.55 -5.78 14.74
C TYR A 58 1.10 -5.31 14.75
N LEU A 59 0.52 -4.97 13.58
CA LEU A 59 -0.90 -4.68 13.41
C LEU A 59 -1.74 -5.91 13.71
N GLY A 60 -1.40 -7.07 13.12
CA GLY A 60 -2.17 -8.32 13.32
C GLY A 60 -2.13 -8.85 14.76
N LYS A 61 -1.11 -8.52 15.55
CA LYS A 61 -1.01 -8.93 16.96
C LYS A 61 -1.69 -7.99 17.95
N ASN A 62 -2.24 -6.85 17.51
CA ASN A 62 -2.92 -5.83 18.34
C ASN A 62 -2.18 -5.38 19.61
N LYS A 63 -0.88 -5.70 19.74
CA LYS A 63 -0.11 -5.50 20.97
C LYS A 63 0.81 -4.30 20.91
N LYS A 64 1.10 -3.76 19.72
CA LYS A 64 2.08 -2.68 19.52
C LYS A 64 1.71 -1.75 18.36
N LEU A 65 0.50 -1.19 18.39
CA LEU A 65 -0.02 -0.26 17.37
C LEU A 65 0.91 0.95 17.15
N LYS A 66 1.43 1.55 18.23
CA LYS A 66 2.41 2.66 18.13
C LYS A 66 3.68 2.30 17.37
N LEU A 67 4.23 1.11 17.63
CA LEU A 67 5.45 0.64 16.97
C LEU A 67 5.18 0.34 15.48
N ALA A 68 4.00 -0.19 15.15
CA ALA A 68 3.59 -0.38 13.76
C ALA A 68 3.56 0.95 13.01
N LYS A 69 2.96 1.99 13.59
CA LYS A 69 2.94 3.33 13.00
C LYS A 69 4.34 3.88 12.74
N GLU A 70 5.23 3.82 13.72
CA GLU A 70 6.61 4.31 13.57
C GLU A 70 7.37 3.58 12.46
N LEU A 71 7.14 2.28 12.30
CA LEU A 71 7.73 1.49 11.22
C LEU A 71 7.17 1.87 9.86
N LEU A 72 5.86 2.15 9.77
CA LEU A 72 5.20 2.60 8.54
C LEU A 72 5.63 4.00 8.13
N ASP A 73 5.73 4.94 9.07
CA ASP A 73 6.22 6.30 8.81
C ASP A 73 7.66 6.27 8.27
N LYS A 74 8.52 5.43 8.85
CA LYS A 74 9.88 5.20 8.33
C LYS A 74 9.88 4.54 6.95
N SER A 75 8.96 3.60 6.72
CA SER A 75 8.83 2.92 5.42
C SER A 75 8.48 3.93 4.32
N ILE A 76 7.49 4.80 4.55
CA ILE A 76 7.04 5.84 3.60
C ILE A 76 8.14 6.89 3.33
N GLN A 77 8.99 7.20 4.32
CA GLN A 77 10.13 8.10 4.12
C GLN A 77 11.24 7.51 3.23
N ILE A 78 11.41 6.18 3.25
CA ILE A 78 12.42 5.49 2.45
C ILE A 78 11.92 5.29 1.02
N ASP A 79 10.70 4.82 0.86
CA ASP A 79 10.01 4.71 -0.42
C ASP A 79 8.52 5.03 -0.22
N PRO A 80 7.97 6.06 -0.88
CA PRO A 80 6.55 6.43 -0.82
C PRO A 80 5.56 5.40 -1.41
N ASN A 81 5.91 4.11 -1.42
CA ASN A 81 5.29 3.04 -2.17
C ASN A 81 3.97 2.51 -1.55
N SER A 82 3.33 1.60 -2.28
CA SER A 82 1.92 1.21 -2.10
C SER A 82 1.63 0.48 -0.77
N LYS A 83 2.43 -0.52 -0.38
CA LYS A 83 2.10 -1.41 0.76
C LYS A 83 2.09 -0.68 2.10
N ALA A 84 3.05 0.21 2.33
CA ALA A 84 3.13 0.97 3.59
C ALA A 84 1.93 1.91 3.77
N ARG A 85 1.47 2.57 2.70
CA ARG A 85 0.28 3.45 2.74
C ARG A 85 -1.00 2.67 3.05
N TYR A 86 -1.18 1.50 2.45
CA TYR A 86 -2.32 0.63 2.77
C TYR A 86 -2.34 0.24 4.24
N LEU A 87 -1.20 -0.21 4.77
CA LEU A 87 -1.06 -0.60 6.18
C LEU A 87 -1.24 0.59 7.13
N LEU A 88 -0.86 1.80 6.72
CA LEU A 88 -1.11 3.02 7.49
C LEU A 88 -2.60 3.38 7.51
N GLY A 89 -3.29 3.20 6.39
CA GLY A 89 -4.75 3.28 6.31
C GLY A 89 -5.45 2.28 7.24
N GLU A 90 -4.95 1.04 7.30
CA GLU A 90 -5.44 0.03 8.25
C GLU A 90 -5.14 0.39 9.70
N TYR A 91 -3.94 0.87 10.00
CA TYR A 91 -3.59 1.36 11.33
C TYR A 91 -4.59 2.42 11.80
N TYR A 92 -4.87 3.44 10.98
CA TYR A 92 -5.83 4.49 11.34
C TYR A 92 -7.26 3.96 11.45
N PHE A 93 -7.63 2.96 10.65
CA PHE A 93 -8.93 2.29 10.80
C PHE A 93 -9.06 1.60 12.16
N LEU A 94 -8.01 0.90 12.61
CA LEU A 94 -7.97 0.23 13.92
C LEU A 94 -7.97 1.23 15.09
N GLU A 95 -7.36 2.40 14.91
CA GLU A 95 -7.39 3.50 15.88
C GLU A 95 -8.68 4.35 15.81
N GLU A 96 -9.65 3.95 14.97
CA GLU A 96 -10.90 4.67 14.71
C GLU A 96 -10.73 6.11 14.18
N ASP A 97 -9.52 6.48 13.75
CA ASP A 97 -9.24 7.72 13.02
C ASP A 97 -9.63 7.54 11.56
N TYR A 98 -10.94 7.58 11.33
CA TYR A 98 -11.53 7.43 10.00
C TYR A 98 -11.06 8.51 9.01
N GLY A 99 -10.75 9.72 9.48
CA GLY A 99 -10.30 10.82 8.62
C GLY A 99 -8.93 10.55 8.01
N SER A 100 -7.97 10.17 8.86
CA SER A 100 -6.62 9.79 8.42
C SER A 100 -6.66 8.50 7.59
N SER A 101 -7.50 7.52 7.99
CA SER A 101 -7.65 6.26 7.25
C SER A 101 -8.18 6.47 5.83
N LEU A 102 -9.22 7.30 5.65
CA LEU A 102 -9.74 7.67 4.33
C LEU A 102 -8.64 8.29 3.46
N LYS A 103 -7.84 9.20 4.01
CA LYS A 103 -6.77 9.87 3.26
C LYS A 103 -5.72 8.88 2.76
N GLU A 104 -5.20 8.01 3.63
CA GLU A 104 -4.15 7.07 3.25
C GLU A 104 -4.67 6.00 2.28
N LEU A 105 -5.87 5.48 2.50
CA LEU A 105 -6.49 4.48 1.60
C LEU A 105 -6.88 5.09 0.24
N THR A 106 -7.34 6.34 0.19
CA THR A 106 -7.67 7.01 -1.08
C THR A 106 -6.42 7.32 -1.91
N GLU A 107 -5.29 7.64 -1.26
CA GLU A 107 -4.02 7.75 -1.96
C GLU A 107 -3.48 6.38 -2.39
N TYR A 108 -3.72 5.33 -1.59
CA TYR A 108 -3.32 3.98 -1.93
C TYR A 108 -4.02 3.45 -3.19
N ILE A 109 -5.34 3.62 -3.33
CA ILE A 109 -6.07 3.16 -4.53
C ILE A 109 -5.66 3.89 -5.82
N LYS A 110 -5.01 5.07 -5.73
CA LYS A 110 -4.40 5.72 -6.91
C LYS A 110 -3.13 5.02 -7.37
N ILE A 111 -2.44 4.34 -6.46
CA ILE A 111 -1.22 3.58 -6.73
C ILE A 111 -1.58 2.16 -7.18
N ASP A 112 -2.50 1.51 -6.46
CA ASP A 112 -3.04 0.19 -6.78
C ASP A 112 -4.57 0.24 -6.80
N SER A 113 -5.13 0.53 -7.98
CA SER A 113 -6.58 0.61 -8.18
C SER A 113 -7.27 -0.75 -8.16
N THR A 114 -6.52 -1.84 -8.01
CA THR A 114 -7.02 -3.22 -8.09
C THR A 114 -7.10 -3.88 -6.73
N ASN A 115 -6.55 -3.25 -5.69
CA ASN A 115 -6.65 -3.78 -4.34
C ASN A 115 -8.07 -3.63 -3.79
N CYS A 116 -8.69 -4.78 -3.59
CA CYS A 116 -10.07 -4.93 -3.19
C CYS A 116 -10.31 -4.69 -1.71
N ASP A 117 -9.33 -5.08 -0.88
CA ASP A 117 -9.39 -4.87 0.56
C ASP A 117 -9.38 -3.38 0.89
N ALA A 118 -8.70 -2.57 0.08
CA ALA A 118 -8.74 -1.12 0.21
C ALA A 118 -10.14 -0.54 -0.06
N TYR A 119 -10.83 -0.97 -1.12
CA TYR A 119 -12.23 -0.55 -1.37
C TYR A 119 -13.19 -1.03 -0.28
N LEU A 120 -13.03 -2.25 0.22
CA LEU A 120 -13.81 -2.77 1.35
C LEU A 120 -13.59 -1.91 2.59
N LYS A 121 -12.34 -1.61 2.96
CA LYS A 121 -12.01 -0.78 4.12
C LYS A 121 -12.57 0.62 3.98
N LEU A 122 -12.42 1.28 2.83
CA LEU A 122 -13.03 2.58 2.55
C LEU A 122 -14.56 2.54 2.70
N ALA A 123 -15.23 1.53 2.15
CA ALA A 123 -16.67 1.37 2.28
C ALA A 123 -17.13 1.13 3.72
N LEU A 124 -16.38 0.33 4.48
CA LEU A 124 -16.61 0.12 5.91
C LEU A 124 -16.44 1.41 6.70
N ILE A 125 -15.44 2.23 6.38
CA ILE A 125 -15.24 3.55 7.00
C ILE A 125 -16.44 4.46 6.72
N TYR A 126 -16.86 4.59 5.46
CA TYR A 126 -18.04 5.39 5.12
C TYR A 126 -19.32 4.87 5.80
N LYS A 127 -19.49 3.55 5.93
CA LYS A 127 -20.58 2.94 6.69
C LYS A 127 -20.51 3.30 8.18
N LYS A 128 -19.32 3.30 8.79
CA LYS A 128 -19.08 3.72 10.19
C LYS A 128 -19.37 5.20 10.40
N LEU A 129 -19.09 6.03 9.40
CA LEU A 129 -19.42 7.45 9.37
C LEU A 129 -20.90 7.73 9.07
N GLY A 130 -21.70 6.70 8.78
CA GLY A 130 -23.13 6.83 8.44
C GLY A 130 -23.40 7.26 7.00
N ASP A 131 -22.37 7.44 6.17
CA ASP A 131 -22.50 7.78 4.76
C ASP A 131 -22.63 6.51 3.90
N GLN A 132 -23.80 5.89 3.98
CA GLN A 132 -24.12 4.69 3.20
C GLN A 132 -24.04 4.93 1.69
N LYS A 133 -24.33 6.15 1.22
CA LYS A 133 -24.27 6.50 -0.21
C LYS A 133 -22.84 6.42 -0.72
N GLN A 134 -21.89 6.99 0.02
CA GLN A 134 -20.47 6.91 -0.34
C GLN A 134 -19.94 5.49 -0.22
N ALA A 135 -20.35 4.73 0.81
CA ALA A 135 -19.96 3.32 0.93
C ALA A 135 -20.33 2.51 -0.31
N ILE A 136 -21.56 2.67 -0.81
CA ILE A 136 -22.03 2.03 -2.05
C ILE A 136 -21.24 2.51 -3.26
N SER A 137 -20.98 3.81 -3.37
CA SER A 137 -20.21 4.40 -4.47
C SER A 137 -18.79 3.82 -4.56
N ILE A 138 -18.11 3.71 -3.42
CA ILE A 138 -16.76 3.13 -3.32
C ILE A 138 -16.75 1.65 -3.71
N LEU A 139 -17.73 0.86 -3.24
CA LEU A 139 -17.84 -0.54 -3.63
C LEU A 139 -18.08 -0.70 -5.14
N ARG A 140 -18.90 0.17 -5.74
CA ARG A 140 -19.14 0.18 -7.19
C ARG A 140 -17.86 0.50 -7.96
N GLN A 141 -17.12 1.51 -7.54
CA GLN A 141 -15.82 1.84 -8.13
C GLN A 141 -14.84 0.67 -8.00
N GLY A 142 -14.77 0.08 -6.80
CA GLY A 142 -13.94 -1.09 -6.52
C GLY A 142 -14.30 -2.31 -7.35
N ILE A 143 -15.55 -2.49 -7.78
CA ILE A 143 -15.94 -3.55 -8.74
C ILE A 143 -15.54 -3.17 -10.17
N HIS A 144 -15.67 -1.90 -10.55
CA HIS A 144 -15.41 -1.43 -11.91
C HIS A 144 -13.91 -1.48 -12.29
N GLU A 145 -13.04 -0.91 -11.47
CA GLU A 145 -11.58 -0.85 -11.70
C GLU A 145 -10.96 -2.25 -11.84
N ASN A 146 -11.41 -3.11 -10.94
CA ASN A 146 -11.11 -4.51 -10.89
C ASN A 146 -11.56 -5.23 -12.18
N HIS A 147 -12.75 -4.90 -12.69
CA HIS A 147 -13.33 -5.58 -13.85
C HIS A 147 -12.57 -5.22 -15.12
N GLU A 148 -12.27 -3.93 -15.31
CA GLU A 148 -11.46 -3.48 -16.44
C GLU A 148 -10.08 -4.16 -16.46
N ASN A 149 -9.45 -4.29 -15.29
CA ASN A 149 -8.15 -4.95 -15.19
C ASN A 149 -8.22 -6.45 -15.55
N VAL A 150 -9.29 -7.15 -15.18
CA VAL A 150 -9.46 -8.57 -15.50
C VAL A 150 -9.89 -8.82 -16.93
N VAL A 151 -10.66 -7.93 -17.54
CA VAL A 151 -10.93 -7.97 -18.98
C VAL A 151 -9.63 -7.81 -19.77
N LYS A 152 -8.70 -6.97 -19.32
CA LYS A 152 -7.37 -6.80 -19.94
C LYS A 152 -6.52 -8.07 -19.92
N TYR A 153 -6.62 -8.88 -18.85
CA TYR A 153 -5.88 -10.15 -18.72
C TYR A 153 -6.75 -11.39 -18.98
N LYS A 154 -7.94 -11.21 -19.57
CA LYS A 154 -8.86 -12.31 -19.85
C LYS A 154 -8.11 -13.33 -20.71
N PRO A 155 -7.96 -14.58 -20.24
CA PRO A 155 -7.28 -15.60 -21.03
C PRO A 155 -8.00 -15.71 -22.38
N HIS A 156 -7.25 -15.78 -23.48
CA HIS A 156 -7.84 -16.09 -24.78
C HIS A 156 -8.64 -17.38 -24.60
N ILE A 157 -9.95 -17.31 -24.83
CA ILE A 157 -10.91 -18.40 -24.58
C ILE A 157 -10.66 -19.61 -25.52
N ASP A 158 -9.65 -19.53 -26.40
CA ASP A 158 -9.25 -20.66 -27.22
C ASP A 158 -8.56 -21.73 -26.35
N SER A 159 -9.37 -22.70 -25.94
CA SER A 159 -9.04 -23.89 -25.13
C SER A 159 -7.92 -24.77 -25.71
N ARG A 160 -7.40 -24.43 -26.90
CA ARG A 160 -6.35 -25.15 -27.61
C ARG A 160 -4.94 -24.72 -27.22
N VAL A 161 -4.75 -23.54 -26.64
CA VAL A 161 -3.41 -23.09 -26.21
C VAL A 161 -3.20 -23.47 -24.74
N LYS A 162 -2.78 -24.70 -24.48
CA LYS A 162 -2.35 -25.16 -23.14
C LYS A 162 -0.95 -24.64 -22.81
N GLY A 163 -0.81 -23.33 -22.65
CA GLY A 163 0.41 -22.72 -22.10
C GLY A 163 0.30 -22.55 -20.59
N LYS A 164 1.41 -22.72 -19.86
CA LYS A 164 1.52 -22.41 -18.41
C LYS A 164 1.02 -20.98 -18.07
N TYR A 165 1.09 -20.06 -19.04
CA TYR A 165 0.58 -18.70 -18.95
C TYR A 165 -0.96 -18.62 -18.92
N ASN A 166 -1.65 -19.47 -19.69
CA ASN A 166 -3.12 -19.52 -19.71
C ASN A 166 -3.70 -20.10 -18.42
N GLN A 167 -3.03 -21.08 -17.80
CA GLN A 167 -3.45 -21.63 -16.50
C GLN A 167 -3.36 -20.58 -15.39
N LYS A 168 -2.23 -19.85 -15.30
CA LYS A 168 -2.09 -18.77 -14.30
C LYS A 168 -3.08 -17.62 -14.54
N SER A 169 -3.32 -17.25 -15.80
CA SER A 169 -4.34 -16.24 -16.15
C SER A 169 -5.76 -16.69 -15.76
N GLN A 170 -6.09 -17.99 -15.93
CA GLN A 170 -7.35 -18.56 -15.45
C GLN A 170 -7.46 -18.56 -13.92
N GLU A 171 -6.41 -18.93 -13.20
CA GLU A 171 -6.38 -18.88 -11.74
C GLU A 171 -6.63 -17.45 -11.21
N VAL A 172 -5.94 -16.46 -11.78
CA VAL A 172 -6.13 -15.05 -11.43
C VAL A 172 -7.55 -14.58 -11.75
N TYR A 173 -8.12 -15.01 -12.87
CA TYR A 173 -9.50 -14.69 -13.26
C TYR A 173 -10.54 -15.28 -12.30
N GLU A 174 -10.35 -16.51 -11.81
CA GLU A 174 -11.27 -17.14 -10.85
C GLU A 174 -11.18 -16.51 -9.45
N ILE A 175 -9.96 -16.19 -8.98
CA ILE A 175 -9.76 -15.44 -7.73
C ILE A 175 -10.53 -14.11 -7.78
N TYR A 176 -10.41 -13.42 -8.90
CA TYR A 176 -11.08 -12.16 -9.14
C TYR A 176 -12.61 -12.29 -9.12
N LYS A 177 -13.16 -13.28 -9.81
CA LYS A 177 -14.61 -13.52 -9.86
C LYS A 177 -15.18 -13.73 -8.46
N ASN A 178 -14.50 -14.54 -7.64
CA ASN A 178 -14.89 -14.79 -6.25
C ASN A 178 -14.88 -13.49 -5.42
N LEU A 179 -13.93 -12.62 -5.71
CA LEU A 179 -13.79 -11.35 -5.01
C LEU A 179 -14.91 -10.37 -5.38
N VAL A 180 -15.25 -10.24 -6.67
CA VAL A 180 -16.40 -9.41 -7.11
C VAL A 180 -17.69 -9.91 -6.49
N GLN A 181 -17.84 -11.23 -6.36
CA GLN A 181 -18.98 -11.82 -5.65
C GLN A 181 -18.99 -11.41 -4.17
N ALA A 182 -17.85 -11.36 -3.50
CA ALA A 182 -17.75 -10.89 -2.12
C ALA A 182 -18.15 -9.39 -1.99
N LEU A 183 -17.67 -8.53 -2.89
CA LEU A 183 -18.06 -7.12 -2.92
C LEU A 183 -19.57 -6.93 -3.19
N ASN A 184 -20.12 -7.69 -4.15
CA ASN A 184 -21.55 -7.67 -4.45
C ASN A 184 -22.39 -8.15 -3.25
N LYS A 185 -21.90 -9.12 -2.47
CA LYS A 185 -22.57 -9.56 -1.24
C LYS A 185 -22.67 -8.43 -0.22
N GLU A 186 -21.60 -7.68 0.00
CA GLU A 186 -21.63 -6.49 0.87
C GLU A 186 -22.58 -5.41 0.34
N LEU A 187 -22.64 -5.22 -0.99
CA LEU A 187 -23.57 -4.28 -1.62
C LEU A 187 -25.05 -4.68 -1.37
N ILE A 188 -25.36 -5.97 -1.47
CA ILE A 188 -26.68 -6.52 -1.17
C ILE A 188 -27.04 -6.33 0.31
N LEU A 189 -26.08 -6.52 1.23
CA LEU A 189 -26.28 -6.25 2.66
C LEU A 189 -26.60 -4.77 2.94
N LEU A 190 -26.15 -3.87 2.07
CA LEU A 190 -26.49 -2.44 2.10
C LEU A 190 -27.82 -2.10 1.39
N GLY A 191 -28.59 -3.12 0.95
CA GLY A 191 -29.91 -2.95 0.34
C GLY A 191 -29.88 -2.54 -1.13
N VAL A 192 -28.76 -2.77 -1.84
CA VAL A 192 -28.58 -2.40 -3.24
C VAL A 192 -28.56 -3.65 -4.12
N GLU A 193 -29.20 -3.58 -5.29
CA GLU A 193 -29.13 -4.65 -6.29
C GLU A 193 -27.68 -4.94 -6.70
N SER A 194 -27.35 -6.21 -6.93
CA SER A 194 -26.02 -6.62 -7.37
C SER A 194 -25.66 -5.94 -8.68
N ILE A 195 -24.39 -5.55 -8.81
CA ILE A 195 -23.90 -5.05 -10.08
C ILE A 195 -23.72 -6.28 -10.97
N PRO A 196 -24.39 -6.35 -12.14
CA PRO A 196 -24.16 -7.44 -13.07
C PRO A 196 -22.69 -7.44 -13.45
N GLU A 197 -22.03 -8.60 -13.36
CA GLU A 197 -20.78 -8.85 -14.07
C GLU A 197 -21.05 -8.43 -15.53
N CYS A 198 -20.49 -7.33 -16.02
CA CYS A 198 -20.89 -6.73 -17.31
C CYS A 198 -20.68 -7.65 -18.53
N CYS A 199 -20.20 -8.88 -18.32
CA CYS A 199 -20.26 -10.00 -19.25
C CYS A 199 -21.69 -10.50 -19.61
N THR A 200 -22.78 -9.93 -19.07
CA THR A 200 -24.15 -10.24 -19.52
C THR A 200 -24.79 -9.19 -20.43
N ARG A 201 -24.02 -8.27 -21.03
CA ARG A 201 -24.47 -7.67 -22.29
C ARG A 201 -24.22 -8.68 -23.42
N LYS A 202 -25.28 -9.45 -23.69
CA LYS A 202 -25.47 -10.21 -24.93
C LYS A 202 -25.25 -9.33 -26.15
#